data_AF-A0A2W6NJ71-F1
#
_entry.id   AF-A0A2W6NJ71-F1
#
_cell.length_a   1.000
_cell.length_b   1.000
_cell.length_c   1.000
_cell.angle_alpha   90.00
_cell.angle_beta   90.00
_cell.angle_gamma   90.00
#
_symmetry.space_group_name_H-M   'P 1'
#
loop_
_entity.id
_entity.type
_entity.pdbx_description
1 polymer ?
#
loop_
_entity_poly.entity_id
_entity_poly.type
_entity_poly.pdbx_seq_one_letter_code
_entity_poly.pdbx_strand_id
1 'polypeptide(L)'
;MMIFLVALALLGMLAFYSLLAYFLIRLISKKGFKVTLTKYEILEMMTWLALIFIVVYNIKSWSSSTILPAVFLIIPLINMRISNRKHREEQRAD
;
A
#
# COMPACT_ATOMS: atom_id res chain seq x y z
N MET A 1 0.55 9.18 -29.61
CA MET A 1 -0.87 9.31 -29.19
C MET A 1 -1.39 8.04 -28.50
N MET A 2 -1.24 6.87 -29.11
CA MET A 2 -1.75 5.59 -28.55
C MET A 2 -1.09 5.19 -27.22
N ILE A 3 0.25 5.29 -27.10
CA ILE A 3 0.98 4.97 -25.85
C ILE A 3 0.55 5.88 -24.67
N PHE A 4 0.26 7.15 -24.95
CA PHE A 4 -0.18 8.11 -23.92
C PHE A 4 -1.56 7.73 -23.36
N LEU A 5 -2.50 7.36 -24.23
CA LEU A 5 -3.82 6.90 -23.80
C LEU A 5 -3.75 5.59 -23.00
N VAL A 6 -2.87 4.67 -23.40
CA VAL A 6 -2.64 3.42 -22.66
C VAL A 6 -2.06 3.71 -21.28
N ALA A 7 -1.07 4.60 -21.17
CA ALA A 7 -0.49 4.99 -19.89
C ALA A 7 -1.53 5.65 -18.97
N LEU A 8 -2.38 6.54 -19.52
CA LEU A 8 -3.46 7.18 -18.77
C LEU A 8 -4.48 6.16 -18.25
N ALA A 9 -4.85 5.18 -19.08
CA ALA A 9 -5.76 4.11 -18.69
C ALA A 9 -5.17 3.23 -17.57
N LEU A 10 -3.89 2.88 -17.66
CA LEU A 10 -3.20 2.12 -16.61
C LEU A 10 -3.11 2.89 -15.29
N LEU A 11 -2.82 4.19 -15.33
CA LEU A 11 -2.82 5.04 -14.14
C LEU A 11 -4.22 5.15 -13.51
N GLY A 12 -5.26 5.32 -14.32
CA GLY A 12 -6.64 5.35 -13.86
C GLY A 12 -7.06 4.04 -13.20
N MET A 13 -6.69 2.91 -13.81
CA MET A 13 -6.93 1.58 -13.28
C MET A 13 -6.22 1.38 -11.93
N LEU A 14 -4.94 1.75 -11.83
CA LEU A 14 -4.17 1.66 -10.59
C LEU A 14 -4.78 2.51 -9.47
N ALA A 15 -5.17 3.74 -9.78
CA ALA A 15 -5.81 4.65 -8.83
C ALA A 15 -7.15 4.10 -8.35
N PHE A 16 -7.97 3.58 -9.26
CA PHE A 16 -9.28 2.99 -8.94
C PHE A 16 -9.15 1.79 -8.00
N TYR A 17 -8.27 0.83 -8.31
CA TYR A 17 -8.06 -0.33 -7.44
C TYR A 17 -7.49 0.04 -6.07
N SER A 18 -6.61 1.03 -6.02
CA SER A 18 -6.08 1.55 -4.76
C SER A 18 -7.21 2.14 -3.90
N LEU A 19 -8.10 2.92 -4.51
CA LEU A 19 -9.26 3.50 -3.84
C LEU A 19 -10.23 2.41 -3.35
N LEU A 20 -10.49 1.41 -4.18
CA LEU A 20 -11.32 0.26 -3.83
C LEU A 20 -10.75 -0.48 -2.61
N ALA A 21 -9.46 -0.81 -2.63
CA ALA A 21 -8.76 -1.48 -1.53
C ALA A 21 -8.83 -0.66 -0.23
N TYR A 22 -8.63 0.65 -0.30
CA TYR A 22 -8.77 1.55 0.85
C TYR A 22 -10.18 1.46 1.47
N PHE A 23 -11.22 1.52 0.64
CA PHE A 23 -12.61 1.41 1.11
C PHE A 23 -12.91 0.03 1.73
N LEU A 24 -12.44 -1.04 1.10
CA LEU A 24 -12.59 -2.41 1.59
C LEU A 24 -11.94 -2.60 2.95
N ILE A 25 -10.68 -2.20 3.11
CA ILE A 25 -9.95 -2.30 4.39
C ILE A 25 -10.66 -1.49 5.47
N ARG A 26 -11.10 -0.26 5.14
CA ARG A 26 -11.85 0.58 6.08
C ARG A 26 -13.18 -0.06 6.50
N LEU A 27 -13.92 -0.64 5.57
CA LEU A 27 -15.19 -1.31 5.83
C LEU A 27 -14.99 -2.57 6.69
N ILE A 28 -14.02 -3.41 6.35
CA ILE A 28 -13.70 -4.64 7.09
C ILE A 28 -13.24 -4.29 8.50
N SER A 29 -12.39 -3.29 8.67
CA SER A 29 -11.94 -2.85 9.99
C SER A 29 -13.10 -2.38 10.87
N LYS A 30 -13.98 -1.53 10.31
CA LYS A 30 -15.10 -0.98 11.07
C LYS A 30 -16.17 -2.02 11.39
N LYS A 31 -16.51 -2.89 10.43
CA LYS A 31 -17.58 -3.89 10.59
C LYS A 31 -17.11 -5.17 11.27
N GLY A 32 -15.93 -5.67 10.92
CA GLY A 32 -15.38 -6.93 11.40
C GLY A 32 -14.68 -6.79 12.75
N PHE A 33 -13.83 -5.76 12.89
CA PHE A 33 -12.98 -5.61 14.08
C PHE A 33 -13.45 -4.51 15.03
N LYS A 34 -14.46 -3.71 14.65
CA LYS A 34 -14.91 -2.51 15.38
C LYS A 34 -13.78 -1.50 15.70
N VAL A 35 -12.68 -1.57 14.94
CA VAL A 35 -11.53 -0.66 15.08
C VAL A 35 -11.61 0.42 14.00
N THR A 36 -11.37 1.66 14.40
CA THR A 36 -11.19 2.78 13.48
C THR A 36 -9.71 2.91 13.13
N LEU A 37 -9.32 2.39 11.98
CA LEU A 37 -7.96 2.57 11.46
C LEU A 37 -7.76 4.00 10.96
N THR A 38 -6.61 4.56 11.29
CA THR A 38 -6.11 5.80 10.74
C THR A 38 -5.71 5.63 9.27
N LYS A 39 -5.60 6.74 8.54
CA LYS A 39 -5.20 6.72 7.12
C LYS A 39 -3.83 6.04 6.93
N TYR A 40 -2.90 6.23 7.87
CA TYR A 40 -1.57 5.66 7.83
C TYR A 40 -1.59 4.14 7.99
N GLU A 41 -2.38 3.61 8.94
CA GLU A 41 -2.49 2.16 9.15
C GLU A 41 -3.13 1.46 7.95
N ILE A 42 -4.14 2.08 7.32
CA ILE A 42 -4.75 1.52 6.10
C ILE A 42 -3.71 1.46 4.97
N LEU A 43 -2.93 2.52 4.77
CA LEU A 43 -1.88 2.54 3.76
C LEU A 43 -0.78 1.52 4.05
N GLU A 44 -0.40 1.34 5.32
CA GLU A 44 0.57 0.31 5.73
C GLU A 44 0.04 -1.08 5.39
N MET A 45 -1.22 -1.39 5.72
CA MET A 45 -1.87 -2.66 5.36
C MET A 45 -1.93 -2.87 3.84
N MET A 46 -2.29 -1.84 3.06
CA MET A 46 -2.31 -1.92 1.59
C MET A 46 -0.92 -2.23 1.03
N THR A 47 0.13 -1.61 1.58
CA THR A 47 1.49 -1.78 1.09
C THR A 47 2.06 -3.16 1.45
N TRP A 48 1.75 -3.67 2.64
CA TRP A 48 2.06 -5.06 3.01
C TRP A 48 1.34 -6.08 2.13
N LEU A 49 0.05 -5.88 1.86
CA LEU A 49 -0.72 -6.73 0.94
C LEU A 49 -0.10 -6.75 -0.46
N ALA A 50 0.29 -5.58 -0.97
CA ALA A 50 0.95 -5.46 -2.27
C ALA A 50 2.29 -6.22 -2.30
N LEU A 51 3.12 -6.10 -1.26
CA LEU A 51 4.38 -6.85 -1.14
C LEU A 51 4.15 -8.37 -1.11
N ILE A 52 3.19 -8.85 -0.32
CA ILE A 52 2.84 -10.28 -0.28
C ILE A 52 2.41 -10.75 -1.67
N PHE A 53 1.56 -9.97 -2.35
CA PHE A 53 1.10 -10.31 -3.70
C PHE A 53 2.26 -10.40 -4.69
N ILE A 54 3.22 -9.47 -4.62
CA ILE A 54 4.42 -9.49 -5.44
C ILE A 54 5.26 -10.73 -5.15
N VAL A 55 5.51 -11.08 -3.89
CA VAL A 55 6.27 -12.29 -3.52
C VAL A 55 5.60 -13.55 -4.10
N VAL A 56 4.30 -13.70 -3.90
CA VAL A 56 3.52 -14.84 -4.43
C VAL A 56 3.59 -14.88 -5.96
N TYR A 57 3.49 -13.72 -6.62
CA TYR A 57 3.60 -13.62 -8.07
C TYR A 57 4.99 -14.01 -8.58
N ASN A 58 6.08 -13.56 -7.95
CA ASN A 58 7.45 -13.95 -8.34
C ASN A 58 7.66 -15.45 -8.18
N ILE A 59 7.16 -16.07 -7.10
CA ILE A 59 7.25 -17.51 -6.89
C ILE A 59 6.51 -18.26 -7.99
N LYS A 60 5.28 -17.84 -8.32
CA LYS A 60 4.47 -18.49 -9.35
C LYS A 60 5.07 -18.33 -10.75
N SER A 61 5.57 -17.15 -11.08
CA SER A 61 6.07 -16.81 -12.41
C SER A 61 7.52 -17.19 -12.64
N TRP A 62 8.26 -17.58 -11.59
CA TRP A 62 9.72 -17.80 -11.62
C TRP A 62 10.49 -16.63 -12.26
N SER A 63 9.90 -15.43 -12.20
CA SER A 63 10.39 -14.22 -12.86
C SER A 63 10.67 -13.16 -11.82
N SER A 64 11.80 -12.48 -11.98
CA SER A 64 12.25 -11.37 -11.12
C SER A 64 11.73 -10.00 -11.58
N SER A 65 10.84 -9.96 -12.58
CA SER A 65 10.37 -8.72 -13.23
C SER A 65 9.68 -7.73 -12.28
N THR A 66 9.19 -8.21 -11.13
CA THR A 66 8.46 -7.38 -10.15
C THR A 66 9.30 -6.97 -8.94
N ILE A 67 10.61 -7.26 -8.93
CA ILE A 67 11.53 -6.79 -7.87
C ILE A 67 11.58 -5.26 -7.81
N LEU A 68 11.66 -4.59 -8.97
CA LEU A 68 11.76 -3.13 -9.03
C LEU A 68 10.51 -2.44 -8.45
N PRO A 69 9.28 -2.85 -8.82
CA PRO A 69 8.06 -2.44 -8.12
C PRO A 69 8.07 -2.72 -6.61
N ALA A 70 8.58 -3.87 -6.16
CA ALA A 70 8.65 -4.20 -4.74
C ALA A 70 9.55 -3.21 -3.97
N VAL A 71 10.72 -2.88 -4.52
CA VAL A 71 11.65 -1.93 -3.90
C VAL A 71 11.01 -0.53 -3.77
N PHE A 72 10.28 -0.08 -4.79
CA PHE A 72 9.55 1.19 -4.73
C PHE A 72 8.49 1.22 -3.61
N LEU A 73 7.86 0.09 -3.29
CA LEU A 73 6.89 -0.02 -2.20
C LEU A 73 7.53 -0.07 -0.80
N ILE A 74 8.82 -0.41 -0.69
CA ILE A 74 9.53 -0.43 0.61
C ILE A 74 9.79 1.00 1.11
N ILE A 75 10.04 1.96 0.22
CA ILE A 75 10.30 3.37 0.56
C ILE A 75 9.18 3.99 1.41
N PRO A 76 7.89 3.96 1.00
CA PRO A 76 6.81 4.51 1.81
C PRO A 76 6.62 3.77 3.15
N LEU A 77 6.88 2.46 3.21
CA LEU A 77 6.84 1.69 4.47
C LEU A 77 7.90 2.17 5.46
N ILE A 78 9.13 2.41 4.99
CA ILE A 78 10.20 2.94 5.82
C ILE A 78 9.84 4.35 6.33
N ASN A 79 9.35 5.22 5.45
CA ASN A 79 8.92 6.56 5.84
C ASN A 79 7.78 6.54 6.86
N MET A 80 6.81 5.63 6.71
CA MET A 80 5.73 5.45 7.68
C MET A 80 6.27 4.95 9.03
N ARG A 81 7.18 3.97 9.06
CA ARG A 81 7.83 3.50 10.29
C ARG A 81 8.55 4.63 11.03
N ILE A 82 9.31 5.46 10.30
CA ILE A 82 10.05 6.59 10.86
C ILE A 82 9.08 7.64 11.40
N SER A 83 8.06 8.01 10.63
CA SER A 83 7.03 8.98 11.05
C SER A 83 6.28 8.51 12.31
N ASN A 84 5.92 7.23 12.37
CA ASN A 84 5.19 6.66 13.51
C ASN A 84 6.09 6.59 14.77
N ARG A 85 7.40 6.37 14.60
CA ARG A 85 8.38 6.44 15.69
C ARG A 85 8.48 7.87 16.23
N LYS A 86 8.60 8.85 15.35
CA LYS A 86 8.72 10.27 15.73
C LYS A 86 7.47 10.77 16.47
N HIS A 87 6.27 10.40 16.02
CA HIS A 87 5.03 10.73 16.73
C HIS A 87 4.95 10.14 18.15
N ARG A 88 5.51 8.94 18.38
CA ARG A 88 5.59 8.34 19.71
C ARG A 88 6.63 9.00 20.62
N GLU A 89 7.68 9.56 20.03
CA GLU A 89 8.71 10.31 20.76
C GLU A 89 8.18 11.69 21.17
N GLU A 90 7.42 12.37 20.31
CA GLU A 90 6.74 13.65 20.61
C GLU A 90 5.69 13.49 21.72
N GLN A 91 4.85 12.45 21.68
CA GLN A 91 3.84 12.18 22.72
C GLN A 91 4.41 11.80 24.10
N ARG A 92 5.71 11.53 24.21
CA ARG A 92 6.39 11.20 25.48
C ARG A 92 7.17 12.38 26.07
N ALA A 93 7.36 13.44 25.29
CA ALA A 93 8.09 14.64 25.69
C ALA A 93 7.18 15.73 26.30
N ASP A 94 5.86 15.57 26.17
CA ASP A 94 4.81 16.34 26.84
C ASP A 94 4.33 15.62 28.12
#